data_AF-A0A1M5AE53-F1
#
_entry.id   AF-A0A1M5AE53-F1
#
_cell.length_a   1.000
_cell.length_b   1.000
_cell.length_c   1.000
_cell.angle_alpha   90.00
_cell.angle_beta   90.00
_cell.angle_gamma   90.00
#
_symmetry.space_group_name_H-M   'P 1'
#
loop_
_entity.id
_entity.type
_entity.pdbx_description
1 polymer ?
#
loop_
_entity_poly.entity_id
_entity_poly.type
_entity_poly.pdbx_seq_one_letter_code
_entity_poly.pdbx_strand_id
1 'polypeptide(L)' 'MIMMLPFATVLLSALYTWRGHRRAGAGWWWVTLAIYICWCFYHMTSPLNLSL' A
#
# COMPACT_ATOMS: atom_id res chain seq x y z
N MET A 1 14.98 -3.02 -1.13
CA MET A 1 14.04 -2.63 -0.05
C MET A 1 12.93 -1.76 -0.66
N ILE A 2 11.81 -2.38 -1.07
CA ILE A 2 10.67 -1.70 -1.72
C ILE A 2 9.55 -1.38 -0.70
N MET A 3 9.84 -1.45 0.62
CA MET A 3 8.84 -1.11 1.65
C MET A 3 8.33 0.34 1.54
N MET A 4 9.10 1.26 0.94
CA MET A 4 8.69 2.67 0.84
C MET A 4 7.61 2.94 -0.20
N LEU A 5 7.38 2.04 -1.16
CA LEU A 5 6.42 2.26 -2.26
C LEU A 5 4.96 2.35 -1.76
N PRO A 6 4.43 1.39 -0.97
CA PRO A 6 3.09 1.51 -0.41
C PRO A 6 2.95 2.73 0.52
N PHE A 7 4.01 3.09 1.26
CA PHE A 7 4.00 4.31 2.07
C PHE A 7 3.86 5.58 1.21
N ALA A 8 4.58 5.67 0.10
CA ALA A 8 4.51 6.82 -0.81
C ALA A 8 3.11 6.96 -1.44
N THR A 9 2.48 5.84 -1.83
CA THR A 9 1.13 5.89 -2.42
C THR A 9 0.04 6.20 -1.42
N VAL A 10 0.19 5.79 -0.15
CA VAL A 10 -0.67 6.26 0.96
C VAL A 10 -0.51 7.77 1.15
N LEU A 11 0.71 8.28 1.13
CA LEU A 11 0.95 9.72 1.30
C LEU A 11 0.29 10.53 0.20
N LEU A 12 0.33 10.05 -1.05
CA LEU A 12 -0.40 10.65 -2.17
C LEU A 12 -1.92 10.60 -1.95
N SER A 13 -2.46 9.45 -1.53
CA SER A 13 -3.87 9.32 -1.19
C SER A 13 -4.31 10.32 -0.11
N ALA A 14 -3.50 10.48 0.94
CA ALA A 14 -3.73 11.43 2.02
C ALA A 14 -3.69 12.87 1.52
N LEU A 15 -2.73 13.23 0.66
CA LEU A 15 -2.61 14.57 0.07
C LEU A 15 -3.84 14.93 -0.78
N TYR A 16 -4.30 14.02 -1.64
CA TYR A 16 -5.51 14.25 -2.46
C TYR A 16 -6.76 14.37 -1.59
N THR A 17 -6.86 13.56 -0.54
CA THR A 17 -7.96 13.62 0.43
C THR A 17 -7.97 14.95 1.18
N TRP A 18 -6.80 15.41 1.64
CA TRP A 18 -6.61 16.70 2.32
C TRP A 18 -7.01 17.88 1.44
N ARG A 19 -6.66 17.82 0.14
CA ARG A 19 -7.04 18.83 -0.86
C ARG A 19 -8.52 18.77 -1.28
N GLY A 20 -9.33 17.88 -0.68
CA GLY A 20 -10.75 17.73 -0.98
C GLY A 20 -11.05 16.87 -2.21
N HIS A 21 -10.04 16.33 -2.90
CA HIS A 21 -10.20 15.45 -4.06
C HIS A 21 -10.48 14.00 -3.62
N ARG A 22 -11.63 13.76 -2.98
CA ARG A 22 -12.01 12.46 -2.40
C ARG A 22 -11.95 11.30 -3.40
N ARG A 23 -12.35 11.53 -4.66
CA ARG A 23 -12.30 10.51 -5.73
C ARG A 23 -10.86 10.09 -6.07
N ALA A 24 -9.95 11.08 -6.18
CA ALA A 24 -8.54 10.81 -6.43
C ALA A 24 -7.88 10.13 -5.21
N GLY A 25 -8.23 10.57 -4.00
CA GLY A 25 -7.79 9.92 -2.75
C GLY A 25 -8.18 8.45 -2.69
N ALA A 26 -9.45 8.13 -2.97
CA ALA A 26 -9.94 6.75 -3.04
C ALA A 26 -9.24 5.93 -4.14
N GLY A 27 -8.97 6.53 -5.32
CA GLY A 27 -8.20 5.88 -6.39
C GLY A 27 -6.79 5.49 -5.94
N TRP A 28 -6.08 6.41 -5.28
CA TRP A 28 -4.73 6.13 -4.74
C TRP A 28 -4.73 5.09 -3.62
N TRP A 29 -5.84 4.95 -2.90
CA TRP A 29 -6.03 3.90 -1.92
C TRP A 29 -6.03 2.51 -2.59
N TRP A 30 -6.76 2.36 -3.70
CA TRP A 30 -6.74 1.12 -4.49
C TRP A 30 -5.36 0.81 -5.07
N VAL A 31 -4.64 1.82 -5.57
CA VAL A 31 -3.27 1.66 -6.07
C VAL A 31 -2.34 1.15 -4.96
N THR A 32 -2.44 1.73 -3.76
CA THR A 32 -1.68 1.28 -2.59
C THR A 32 -1.96 -0.18 -2.27
N LEU A 33 -3.24 -0.57 -2.23
CA LEU A 33 -3.64 -1.92 -1.90
C LEU A 33 -3.09 -2.94 -2.91
N ALA A 34 -3.13 -2.62 -4.20
CA ALA A 34 -2.54 -3.45 -5.26
C ALA A 34 -1.02 -3.62 -5.09
N ILE A 35 -0.30 -2.53 -4.83
CA ILE A 35 1.15 -2.57 -4.58
C ILE A 35 1.47 -3.43 -3.35
N TYR A 36 0.70 -3.26 -2.27
CA TYR A 36 0.89 -4.04 -1.05
C TYR A 36 0.69 -5.54 -1.27
N ILE A 37 -0.38 -5.92 -1.98
CA ILE A 37 -0.64 -7.32 -2.35
C ILE A 37 0.53 -7.89 -3.17
N CYS A 38 0.96 -7.19 -4.22
CA CYS A 38 2.13 -7.59 -5.01
C CYS A 38 3.39 -7.74 -4.15
N TRP A 39 3.60 -6.84 -3.20
CA TRP A 39 4.73 -6.90 -2.28
C TRP A 39 4.66 -8.13 -1.37
N CYS A 40 3.49 -8.45 -0.81
CA CYS A 40 3.28 -9.64 -0.01
C CYS A 40 3.62 -10.91 -0.80
N PHE A 41 3.16 -11.04 -2.04
CA PHE A 41 3.51 -12.20 -2.88
C PHE A 41 5.02 -12.35 -3.12
N TYR A 42 5.75 -11.25 -3.21
CA TYR A 42 7.19 -11.28 -3.48
C TYR A 42 8.04 -11.47 -2.20
N HIS A 43 7.60 -10.93 -1.06
CA HIS A 43 8.41 -10.86 0.17
C HIS A 43 7.92 -11.77 1.29
N MET A 44 6.63 -12.11 1.34
CA MET A 44 6.06 -13.07 2.31
C MET A 44 6.05 -14.50 1.72
N THR A 45 7.16 -14.92 1.13
CA THR A 45 7.34 -16.29 0.61
C THR A 45 7.82 -17.27 1.68
N SER A 46 8.37 -16.77 2.78
CA SER A 46 8.71 -17.60 3.93
C SER A 46 7.47 -17.78 4.82
N PRO A 47 7.04 -19.02 5.09
CA PRO A 47 5.96 -19.25 6.05
C PRO A 47 6.36 -18.63 7.38
N LEU A 48 5.43 -17.89 7.98
CA LEU A 48 5.59 -17.40 9.34
C LEU A 48 5.77 -18.64 10.22
N ASN A 49 6.96 -18.83 10.81
CA ASN A 49 7.18 -19.85 11.85
C ASN A 49 6.37 -19.44 13.08
N LEU A 50 5.05 -19.62 13.01
CA LEU A 50 4.17 -19.66 14.16
C LEU A 50 4.54 -20.95 14.88
N SER A 51 5.53 -20.89 15.78
CA SER A 51 5.82 -22.00 16.68
C SER A 51 4.54 -22.31 17.46
N LEU A 52 4.00 -23.50 17.21
CA LEU A 52 2.90 -24.09 17.97
C LEU A 52 3.35 -24.44 19.39
#